data_AF-A0A353M9Q7-F1
#
_entry.id   AF-A0A353M9Q7-F1
#
_cell.length_a   1.000
_cell.length_b   1.000
_cell.length_c   1.000
_cell.angle_alpha   90.00
_cell.angle_beta   90.00
_cell.angle_gamma   90.00
#
_symmetry.space_group_name_H-M   'P 1'
#
loop_
_entity.id
_entity.type
_entity.pdbx_description
1 polymer ?
#
loop_
_entity_poly.entity_id
_entity_poly.type
_entity_poly.pdbx_seq_one_letter_code
_entity_poly.pdbx_strand_id
1 'polypeptide(L)'
;IGILPGHALMGAFFTATSMIGFIALAGIIVRNSIILIDFAELRRREGMALDEAIIDAGAVRFRPMLLTAAAVVVGSFVILFDPIFQGLALAMMCGEIASTTLSRITIPILYYMVESWKERKNR
;
A
#
# COMPACT_ATOMS: atom_id res chain seq x y z
N ILE A 1 -2.76 9.21 2.86
CA ILE A 1 -3.80 9.89 2.04
C ILE A 1 -5.20 9.67 2.61
N GLY A 2 -5.67 8.44 2.88
CA GLY A 2 -7.03 8.20 3.40
C GLY A 2 -7.32 8.55 4.87
N ILE A 3 -6.31 8.82 5.68
CA ILE A 3 -6.46 8.99 7.15
C ILE A 3 -7.19 10.28 7.52
N LEU A 4 -6.79 11.41 6.95
CA LEU A 4 -7.38 12.72 7.27
C LEU A 4 -8.83 12.83 6.78
N PRO A 5 -9.17 12.42 5.54
CA PRO A 5 -10.57 12.37 5.11
C PRO A 5 -11.41 11.40 5.96
N GLY A 6 -10.84 10.25 6.36
CA GLY A 6 -11.53 9.28 7.21
C GLY A 6 -11.90 9.86 8.58
N HIS A 7 -10.97 10.57 9.22
CA HIS A 7 -11.24 11.26 10.48
C HIS A 7 -12.27 12.38 10.33
N ALA A 8 -12.17 13.18 9.27
CA ALA A 8 -13.11 14.26 8.99
C ALA A 8 -14.54 13.75 8.75
N LEU A 9 -14.70 12.65 7.99
CA LEU A 9 -16.00 12.05 7.69
C LEU A 9 -16.66 11.42 8.92
N MET A 10 -15.88 10.85 9.84
CA MET A 10 -16.40 10.24 11.07
C MET A 10 -16.47 11.22 12.25
N GLY A 11 -16.09 12.48 12.07
CA GLY A 11 -16.06 13.49 13.14
C GLY A 11 -15.09 13.17 14.28
N ALA A 12 -14.07 12.34 14.02
CA ALA A 12 -13.11 11.89 15.02
C ALA A 12 -11.88 12.80 15.03
N PHE A 13 -11.37 13.12 16.22
CA PHE A 13 -10.13 13.90 16.36
C PHE A 13 -8.91 13.08 15.92
N PHE A 14 -7.97 13.74 15.27
CA PHE A 14 -6.66 13.15 15.02
C PHE A 14 -5.84 13.18 16.32
N THR A 15 -5.63 12.00 16.90
CA THR A 15 -4.99 11.81 18.21
C THR A 15 -3.56 11.29 18.10
N ALA A 16 -2.84 11.22 19.22
CA ALA A 16 -1.55 10.54 19.30
C ALA A 16 -1.61 9.07 18.84
N THR A 17 -2.70 8.35 19.17
CA THR A 17 -2.91 6.97 18.69
C THR A 17 -3.12 6.91 17.17
N SER A 18 -3.69 7.95 16.58
CA SER A 18 -3.82 8.09 15.12
C SER A 18 -2.46 8.23 14.41
N MET A 19 -1.49 8.91 15.05
CA MET A 19 -0.12 9.02 14.53
C MET A 19 0.59 7.67 14.47
N ILE A 20 0.38 6.82 15.47
CA ILE A 20 0.92 5.45 15.47
C ILE A 20 0.38 4.67 14.26
N GLY A 21 -0.93 4.78 13.99
CA GLY A 21 -1.56 4.17 12.82
C GLY A 21 -1.00 4.68 11.50
N PHE A 22 -0.77 5.99 11.40
CA PHE A 22 -0.14 6.60 10.23
C PHE A 22 1.25 6.02 9.94
N ILE A 23 2.10 5.90 10.96
CA ILE A 23 3.46 5.36 10.82
C ILE A 23 3.41 3.86 10.45
N ALA A 24 2.54 3.09 11.11
CA ALA A 24 2.38 1.67 10.82
C ALA A 24 1.96 1.44 9.35
N LEU A 25 1.00 2.21 8.85
CA LEU A 25 0.56 2.15 7.45
C LEU A 25 1.69 2.49 6.47
N ALA A 26 2.49 3.51 6.77
CA ALA A 26 3.65 3.84 5.92
C ALA A 26 4.58 2.63 5.76
N GLY A 27 4.85 1.89 6.85
CA GLY A 27 5.63 0.66 6.81
C GLY A 27 5.00 -0.45 5.96
N ILE A 28 3.67 -0.64 6.06
CA ILE A 28 2.94 -1.63 5.26
C ILE A 28 3.02 -1.30 3.77
N ILE A 29 2.81 -0.04 3.40
CA ILE A 29 2.83 0.43 2.01
C ILE A 29 4.22 0.24 1.41
N VAL A 30 5.27 0.64 2.13
CA VAL A 30 6.67 0.49 1.69
C VAL A 30 7.00 -0.99 1.50
N ARG A 31 6.66 -1.85 2.46
CA ARG A 31 6.88 -3.30 2.36
C ARG A 31 6.18 -3.90 1.13
N ASN A 32 4.91 -3.58 0.93
CA ASN A 32 4.13 -4.10 -0.20
C ASN A 32 4.71 -3.64 -1.54
N SER A 33 5.22 -2.41 -1.60
CA SER A 33 5.84 -1.84 -2.82
C SER A 33 7.19 -2.49 -3.13
N ILE A 34 8.04 -2.66 -2.12
CA ILE A 34 9.36 -3.31 -2.27
C ILE A 34 9.20 -4.72 -2.81
N ILE A 35 8.30 -5.51 -2.22
CA ILE A 35 8.10 -6.90 -2.64
C ILE A 35 7.62 -7.00 -4.11
N LEU A 36 6.77 -6.07 -4.56
CA LEU A 36 6.29 -6.04 -5.94
C LEU A 36 7.42 -5.68 -6.91
N ILE A 37 8.20 -4.65 -6.58
CA ILE A 37 9.33 -4.19 -7.40
C ILE A 37 10.41 -5.28 -7.46
N ASP A 38 10.77 -5.88 -6.33
CA ASP A 38 11.78 -6.94 -6.26
C ASP A 38 11.37 -8.16 -7.10
N PHE A 39 10.09 -8.51 -7.10
CA PHE A 39 9.61 -9.61 -7.92
C PHE A 39 9.61 -9.25 -9.41
N ALA A 40 9.21 -8.04 -9.79
CA ALA A 40 9.31 -7.57 -11.18
C ALA A 40 10.76 -7.58 -11.67
N GLU A 41 11.69 -7.09 -10.85
CA GLU A 41 13.13 -7.09 -11.13
C GLU A 41 13.69 -8.52 -11.27
N LEU A 42 13.25 -9.46 -10.43
CA LEU A 42 13.62 -10.86 -10.56
C LEU A 42 13.21 -11.43 -11.92
N ARG A 43 11.97 -11.19 -12.36
CA ARG A 43 11.49 -11.63 -13.68
C ARG A 43 12.25 -10.99 -14.83
N ARG A 44 12.62 -9.71 -14.69
CA ARG A 44 13.47 -9.03 -15.67
C ARG A 44 14.84 -9.68 -15.80
N ARG A 45 15.45 -10.10 -14.68
CA ARG A 45 16.73 -10.83 -14.69
C ARG A 45 16.63 -12.22 -15.30
N GLU A 46 15.44 -12.83 -15.26
CA GLU A 46 15.12 -14.07 -15.98
C GLU A 46 14.92 -13.86 -17.50
N GLY A 47 15.04 -12.61 -17.99
CA GLY A 47 14.95 -12.26 -19.40
C GLY A 47 13.55 -11.83 -19.86
N MET A 48 12.59 -11.68 -18.94
CA MET A 48 11.23 -11.24 -19.26
C MET A 48 11.18 -9.75 -19.64
N ALA A 49 10.31 -9.43 -20.60
CA ALA A 49 10.04 -8.04 -20.99
C ALA A 49 9.46 -7.23 -19.80
N LEU A 50 9.70 -5.92 -19.78
CA LEU A 50 9.35 -5.05 -18.65
C LEU A 50 7.84 -5.05 -18.34
N ASP A 51 7.01 -4.98 -19.38
CA ASP A 51 5.56 -5.01 -19.31
C ASP A 51 5.03 -6.34 -18.77
N GLU A 52 5.53 -7.46 -19.30
CA GLU A 52 5.18 -8.80 -18.83
C GLU A 52 5.58 -9.03 -17.36
N ALA A 53 6.80 -8.59 -16.98
CA ALA A 53 7.32 -8.74 -15.62
C ALA A 53 6.47 -7.99 -14.58
N ILE A 54 6.00 -6.78 -14.92
CA ILE A 54 5.15 -5.98 -14.03
C ILE A 54 3.76 -6.62 -13.87
N ILE A 55 3.19 -7.16 -14.95
CA ILE A 55 1.89 -7.82 -14.93
C ILE A 55 1.96 -9.11 -14.09
N ASP A 56 2.99 -9.94 -14.31
CA ASP A 56 3.21 -11.17 -13.53
C ASP A 56 3.43 -10.86 -12.04
N ALA A 57 4.27 -9.86 -11.74
CA ALA A 57 4.49 -9.41 -10.37
C ALA A 57 3.21 -8.93 -9.69
N GLY A 58 2.42 -8.12 -10.40
CA GLY A 58 1.11 -7.67 -9.93
C GLY A 58 0.18 -8.84 -9.63
N ALA A 59 0.05 -9.79 -10.56
CA ALA A 59 -0.86 -10.92 -10.44
C ALA A 59 -0.53 -11.82 -9.24
N VAL A 60 0.75 -12.13 -9.02
CA VAL A 60 1.21 -12.98 -7.92
C VAL A 60 1.06 -12.28 -6.56
N ARG A 61 1.31 -10.97 -6.50
CA ARG A 61 1.31 -10.21 -5.25
C ARG A 61 -0.05 -9.65 -4.85
N PHE A 62 -1.00 -9.56 -5.78
CA PHE A 62 -2.33 -9.01 -5.52
C PHE A 62 -3.06 -9.74 -4.39
N ARG A 63 -3.04 -11.08 -4.38
CA ARG A 63 -3.66 -11.91 -3.33
C ARG A 63 -3.05 -11.66 -1.94
N PRO A 64 -1.72 -11.81 -1.75
CA PRO A 64 -1.08 -11.45 -0.48
C PRO A 64 -1.37 -10.02 0.00
N MET A 65 -1.32 -9.03 -0.90
CA MET A 65 -1.59 -7.63 -0.55
C MET A 65 -3.04 -7.42 -0.09
N LEU A 66 -4.01 -8.11 -0.72
CA LEU A 66 -5.41 -8.10 -0.27
C LEU A 66 -5.57 -8.71 1.11
N LEU A 67 -4.89 -9.82 1.39
CA LEU A 67 -4.94 -10.47 2.70
C LEU A 67 -4.40 -9.55 3.81
N THR A 68 -3.30 -8.85 3.55
CA THR A 68 -2.77 -7.85 4.48
C THR A 68 -3.79 -6.74 4.75
N ALA A 69 -4.38 -6.18 3.70
CA ALA A 69 -5.39 -5.13 3.85
C ALA A 69 -6.61 -5.62 4.64
N ALA A 70 -7.09 -6.83 4.34
CA ALA A 70 -8.20 -7.45 5.07
C ALA A 70 -7.86 -7.68 6.55
N ALA A 71 -6.67 -8.20 6.84
CA ALA A 71 -6.21 -8.42 8.22
C ALA A 71 -6.14 -7.10 9.02
N VAL A 72 -5.62 -6.03 8.39
CA VAL A 72 -5.58 -4.69 9.00
C VAL A 72 -7.00 -4.19 9.27
N VAL A 73 -7.90 -4.23 8.29
CA VAL A 73 -9.27 -3.75 8.44
C VAL A 73 -10.02 -4.51 9.53
N VAL A 74 -9.93 -5.85 9.53
CA VAL A 74 -10.59 -6.69 10.55
C VAL A 74 -10.00 -6.44 11.93
N GLY A 75 -8.67 -6.37 12.06
CA GLY A 75 -8.01 -6.07 13.33
C GLY A 75 -8.38 -4.69 13.87
N SER A 76 -8.39 -3.68 12.99
CA SER A 76 -8.79 -2.32 13.33
C SER A 76 -10.28 -2.19 13.66
N PHE A 77 -11.15 -3.01 13.08
CA PHE A 77 -12.57 -3.02 13.42
C PHE A 77 -12.81 -3.44 14.87
N VAL A 78 -12.05 -4.43 15.38
CA VAL A 78 -12.19 -4.89 16.78
C VAL A 78 -11.81 -3.80 17.79
N ILE A 79 -10.75 -3.05 17.52
CA ILE A 79 -10.26 -1.97 18.41
C ILE A 79 -11.03 -0.66 18.27
N LEU A 80 -11.91 -0.53 17.26
CA LEU A 80 -12.68 0.69 17.01
C LEU A 80 -13.59 1.09 18.17
N PHE A 81 -14.06 0.10 18.94
CA PHE A 81 -15.00 0.32 20.05
C PHE A 81 -14.32 0.84 21.32
N ASP A 82 -12.98 0.87 21.37
CA ASP A 82 -12.23 1.41 22.50
C ASP A 82 -11.95 2.92 22.29
N PRO A 83 -12.43 3.82 23.17
CA PRO A 83 -12.20 5.26 23.05
C PRO A 83 -10.73 5.69 23.00
N ILE A 84 -9.83 4.91 23.61
CA ILE A 84 -8.39 5.22 23.64
C ILE A 84 -7.75 4.93 22.27
N PHE A 85 -8.14 3.83 21.64
CA PHE A 85 -7.57 3.35 20.36
C PHE A 85 -8.42 3.68 19.14
N GLN A 86 -9.55 4.37 19.32
CA GLN A 86 -10.45 4.74 18.23
C GLN A 86 -9.72 5.47 17.09
N GLY A 87 -8.85 6.43 17.40
CA GLY A 87 -8.06 7.15 16.40
C GLY A 87 -7.08 6.25 15.62
N LEU A 88 -6.44 5.30 16.30
CA LEU A 88 -5.58 4.28 15.67
C LEU A 88 -6.40 3.41 14.70
N ALA A 89 -7.55 2.92 15.16
CA ALA A 89 -8.47 2.09 14.39
C ALA A 89 -8.92 2.77 13.09
N LEU A 90 -9.37 4.02 13.22
CA LEU A 90 -9.83 4.84 12.10
C LEU A 90 -8.71 5.15 11.11
N ALA A 91 -7.52 5.50 11.63
CA ALA A 91 -6.36 5.75 10.78
C ALA A 91 -6.02 4.51 9.97
N MET A 92 -5.96 3.34 10.61
CA MET A 92 -5.62 2.09 9.95
C MET A 92 -6.67 1.67 8.93
N MET A 93 -7.97 1.67 9.26
CA MET A 93 -9.02 1.28 8.31
C MET A 93 -9.07 2.20 7.08
N CYS A 94 -9.25 3.51 7.29
CA CYS A 94 -9.40 4.45 6.17
C CYS A 94 -8.09 4.61 5.40
N GLY A 95 -6.95 4.58 6.10
CA GLY A 95 -5.64 4.69 5.50
C GLY A 95 -5.27 3.48 4.65
N GLU A 96 -5.50 2.26 5.13
CA GLU A 96 -5.20 1.02 4.40
C GLU A 96 -6.04 0.90 3.14
N ILE A 97 -7.36 1.11 3.23
CA ILE A 97 -8.27 0.98 2.08
C ILE A 97 -7.89 1.97 0.98
N ALA A 98 -7.69 3.25 1.33
CA ALA A 98 -7.32 4.26 0.37
C ALA A 98 -5.92 4.01 -0.20
N SER A 99 -4.96 3.65 0.66
CA SER A 99 -3.57 3.52 0.24
C SER A 99 -3.32 2.26 -0.59
N THR A 100 -3.97 1.15 -0.27
CA THR A 100 -3.79 -0.10 -0.99
C THR A 100 -4.46 -0.06 -2.36
N THR A 101 -5.58 0.68 -2.49
CA THR A 101 -6.17 0.94 -3.81
C THR A 101 -5.23 1.79 -4.67
N LEU A 102 -4.68 2.86 -4.09
CA LEU A 102 -3.81 3.78 -4.83
C LEU A 102 -2.46 3.14 -5.18
N SER A 103 -1.79 2.50 -4.21
CA SER A 103 -0.46 1.93 -4.41
C SER A 103 -0.43 0.81 -5.45
N ARG A 104 -1.48 0.00 -5.54
CA ARG A 104 -1.60 -1.04 -6.58
C ARG A 104 -1.56 -0.51 -8.00
N ILE A 105 -2.04 0.72 -8.22
CA ILE A 105 -2.02 1.36 -9.54
C ILE A 105 -0.73 2.17 -9.68
N THR A 106 -0.40 2.97 -8.67
CA THR A 106 0.72 3.90 -8.73
C THR A 106 2.07 3.20 -8.80
N ILE A 107 2.32 2.13 -8.04
CA ILE A 107 3.65 1.50 -7.98
C ILE A 107 4.04 0.83 -9.31
N PRO A 108 3.18 0.01 -9.96
CA PRO A 108 3.48 -0.53 -11.30
C PRO A 108 3.77 0.55 -12.34
N ILE A 109 2.97 1.63 -12.35
CA ILE A 109 3.12 2.73 -13.30
C ILE A 109 4.45 3.46 -13.07
N LEU A 110 4.76 3.80 -11.81
CA LEU A 110 6.01 4.49 -11.47
C LEU A 110 7.22 3.64 -11.86
N TYR A 111 7.21 2.34 -11.55
CA TYR A 111 8.30 1.45 -11.92
C TYR A 111 8.46 1.37 -13.45
N TYR A 112 7.36 1.23 -14.20
CA TYR A 112 7.40 1.24 -15.67
C TYR A 112 7.97 2.56 -16.23
N MET A 113 7.53 3.71 -15.70
CA MET A 113 7.99 5.02 -16.17
C MET A 113 9.49 5.22 -15.91
N VAL A 114 9.97 4.83 -14.72
CA VAL A 114 11.38 4.97 -14.34
C VAL A 114 12.26 4.07 -15.20
N GLU A 115 11.89 2.80 -15.36
CA GLU A 115 12.72 1.84 -16.09
C GLU A 115 12.69 2.11 -17.61
N SER A 116 11.53 2.44 -18.17
CA SER A 116 11.44 2.82 -19.60
C SER A 116 12.23 4.10 -19.91
N TRP A 117 12.30 5.06 -18.98
CA TRP A 117 13.15 6.24 -19.15
C TRP A 117 14.64 5.90 -19.12
N LYS A 118 15.04 4.98 -18.26
CA LYS A 118 16.42 4.49 -18.16
C LYS A 118 16.84 3.73 -19.43
N GLU A 119 15.99 2.87 -19.97
CA GLU A 119 16.24 2.15 -21.23
C GLU A 119 16.39 3.12 -22.43
N ARG A 120 15.58 4.18 -22.49
CA ARG A 120 15.72 5.22 -23.54
C ARG A 120 17.01 6.02 -23.44
N LYS A 121 17.55 6.20 -22.23
CA LYS A 121 18.79 6.97 -22.01
C LYS A 121 20.06 6.13 -22.25
N ASN A 122 19.94 4.81 -22.12
CA ASN A 122 21.04 3.86 -22.36
C ASN A 122 21.13 3.35 -23.81
N ARG A 123 20.18 3.72 -24.68
CA ARG A 123 20.23 3.52 -26.13
C ARG A 123 20.77 4.76 -26.80
#